data_AF-A0A914DWA4-F1
#
_entry.id   AF-A0A914DWA4-F1
#
_cell.length_a   1.000
_cell.length_b   1.000
_cell.length_c   1.000
_cell.angle_alpha   90.00
_cell.angle_beta   90.00
_cell.angle_gamma   90.00
#
_symmetry.space_group_name_H-M   'P 1'
#
loop_
_entity.id
_entity.type
_entity.pdbx_description
1 polymer ?
#
loop_
_entity_poly.entity_id
_entity_poly.type
_entity_poly.pdbx_seq_one_letter_code
_entity_poly.pdbx_strand_id
1 'polypeptide(L)'
;MQSISLFNLFIFYLTLFTHLLSCQDYRVLDFGAKGDGKSDDTLAVRAALAAATSSNGGRVIFDSGYSFVTGALNMTNNVILDIRGTILASLNASDYPIVLVGPWMYYGLVKQPLIASYNATNITITGGGTIDGQGPYWYACRNNATAPPCYPYGK
;
A
#
# COMPACT_ATOMS: atom_id res chain seq x y z
N MET A 1 4.89 -48.26 23.14
CA MET A 1 4.60 -46.81 23.24
C MET A 1 5.93 -46.09 23.24
N GLN A 2 6.28 -45.38 22.15
CA GLN A 2 7.51 -44.58 22.12
C GLN A 2 7.29 -43.34 23.00
N SER A 3 8.15 -43.14 24.01
CA SER A 3 8.13 -41.94 24.83
C SER A 3 8.68 -40.76 24.01
N ILE A 4 7.85 -39.77 23.76
CA ILE A 4 8.28 -38.53 23.12
C ILE A 4 9.08 -37.74 24.15
N SER A 5 10.38 -37.54 23.89
CA SER A 5 11.27 -36.77 24.77
C SER A 5 10.78 -35.33 24.92
N LEU A 6 10.83 -34.78 26.15
CA LEU A 6 10.55 -33.37 26.43
C LEU A 6 11.42 -32.42 25.59
N PHE A 7 12.61 -32.87 25.20
CA PHE A 7 13.51 -32.16 24.29
C PHE A 7 12.90 -32.00 22.88
N ASN A 8 12.20 -33.04 22.39
CA ASN A 8 11.52 -33.00 21.10
C ASN A 8 10.30 -32.08 21.16
N LEU A 9 9.59 -32.02 22.30
CA LEU A 9 8.50 -31.06 22.52
C LEU A 9 9.02 -29.61 22.57
N PHE A 10 10.17 -29.36 23.21
CA PHE A 10 10.78 -28.04 23.26
C PHE A 10 11.23 -27.55 21.88
N ILE A 11 11.89 -28.41 21.09
CA ILE A 11 12.26 -28.08 19.70
C ILE A 11 11.02 -27.82 18.85
N PHE A 12 9.97 -28.63 19.00
CA PHE A 12 8.72 -28.43 18.26
C PHE A 12 8.06 -27.09 18.62
N TYR A 13 8.04 -26.72 19.90
CA TYR A 13 7.52 -25.43 20.37
C TYR A 13 8.38 -24.26 19.89
N LEU A 14 9.71 -24.42 19.86
CA LEU A 14 10.64 -23.40 19.37
C LEU A 14 10.46 -23.18 17.85
N THR A 15 10.26 -24.24 17.07
CA THR A 15 9.94 -24.13 15.64
C THR A 15 8.55 -23.55 15.40
N LEU A 16 7.53 -23.91 16.21
CA LEU A 16 6.19 -23.33 16.08
C LEU A 16 6.20 -21.84 16.42
N PHE A 17 6.97 -21.43 17.43
CA PHE A 17 7.07 -20.04 17.89
C PHE A 17 7.81 -19.14 16.90
N THR A 18 8.82 -19.66 16.20
CA THR A 18 9.54 -18.89 15.15
C THR A 18 8.67 -18.60 13.93
N HIS A 19 7.76 -19.51 13.54
CA HIS A 19 6.78 -19.27 12.48
C HIS A 19 5.73 -18.20 12.84
N LEU A 20 5.48 -17.96 14.13
CA LEU A 20 4.50 -16.97 14.60
C LEU A 20 5.04 -15.53 14.61
N LEU A 21 6.34 -15.31 14.35
CA LEU A 21 7.01 -14.01 14.47
C LEU A 21 7.52 -13.44 13.15
N SER A 22 7.39 -14.14 12.03
CA SER A 22 7.85 -13.63 10.74
C SER A 22 6.82 -12.69 10.11
N CYS A 23 7.20 -11.43 9.90
CA CYS A 23 6.48 -10.55 8.99
C CYS A 23 6.74 -11.04 7.56
N GLN A 24 5.72 -11.55 6.88
CA GLN A 24 5.85 -12.05 5.50
C GLN A 24 6.07 -10.88 4.55
N ASP A 25 7.04 -11.03 3.64
CA ASP A 25 7.39 -10.03 2.64
C ASP A 25 6.62 -10.27 1.33
N TYR A 26 6.09 -9.20 0.75
CA TYR A 26 5.32 -9.15 -0.49
C TYR A 26 5.89 -8.06 -1.40
N ARG A 27 6.81 -8.41 -2.30
CA ARG A 27 7.42 -7.44 -3.22
C ARG A 27 6.45 -7.16 -4.34
N VAL A 28 6.17 -5.89 -4.63
CA VAL A 28 5.19 -5.52 -5.67
C VAL A 28 5.57 -6.04 -7.07
N LEU A 29 6.87 -6.25 -7.33
CA LEU A 29 7.39 -6.87 -8.55
C LEU A 29 6.90 -8.31 -8.74
N ASP A 30 6.78 -9.08 -7.64
CA ASP A 30 6.30 -10.47 -7.69
C ASP A 30 4.80 -10.56 -8.04
N PHE A 31 4.09 -9.43 -7.95
CA PHE A 31 2.68 -9.28 -8.33
C PHE A 31 2.49 -8.65 -9.72
N GLY A 32 3.58 -8.49 -10.48
CA GLY A 32 3.55 -8.01 -11.86
C GLY A 32 3.72 -6.49 -12.02
N ALA A 33 4.14 -5.77 -10.97
CA ALA A 33 4.53 -4.38 -11.11
C ALA A 33 5.79 -4.30 -12.00
N LYS A 34 5.85 -3.31 -12.88
CA LYS A 34 7.00 -3.08 -13.75
C LYS A 34 8.03 -2.15 -13.11
N GLY A 35 7.57 -1.14 -12.35
CA GLY A 35 8.47 -0.21 -11.67
C GLY A 35 9.30 0.66 -12.62
N ASP A 36 8.81 0.90 -13.84
CA ASP A 36 9.48 1.66 -14.91
C ASP A 36 9.19 3.18 -14.88
N GLY A 37 8.41 3.64 -13.90
CA GLY A 37 7.97 5.01 -13.73
C GLY A 37 6.93 5.49 -14.74
N LYS A 38 6.35 4.59 -15.55
CA LYS A 38 5.43 4.92 -16.66
C LYS A 38 4.20 4.04 -16.71
N SER A 39 4.37 2.75 -16.50
CA SER A 39 3.31 1.75 -16.51
C SER A 39 2.46 1.89 -15.26
N ASP A 40 1.15 1.71 -15.40
CA ASP A 40 0.23 1.66 -14.26
C ASP A 40 0.44 0.34 -13.48
N ASP A 41 1.05 0.46 -12.29
CA ASP A 41 1.35 -0.64 -11.39
C ASP A 41 0.24 -0.85 -10.33
N THR A 42 -0.87 -0.10 -10.41
CA THR A 42 -1.93 -0.08 -9.38
C THR A 42 -2.46 -1.46 -9.04
N LEU A 43 -2.72 -2.30 -10.05
CA LEU A 43 -3.27 -3.65 -9.82
C LEU A 43 -2.27 -4.55 -9.10
N ALA A 44 -0.98 -4.48 -9.46
CA ALA A 44 0.07 -5.26 -8.83
C ALA A 44 0.29 -4.83 -7.38
N VAL A 45 0.34 -3.51 -7.11
CA VAL A 45 0.47 -2.98 -5.76
C VAL A 45 -0.72 -3.37 -4.88
N ARG A 46 -1.96 -3.27 -5.41
CA ARG A 46 -3.17 -3.71 -4.70
C ARG A 46 -3.19 -5.21 -4.45
N ALA A 47 -2.69 -6.03 -5.38
CA ALA A 47 -2.58 -7.47 -5.19
C ALA A 47 -1.58 -7.83 -4.07
N ALA A 48 -0.44 -7.15 -3.99
CA ALA A 48 0.52 -7.32 -2.90
C ALA A 48 -0.09 -6.93 -1.53
N LEU A 49 -0.82 -5.81 -1.47
CA LEU A 49 -1.56 -5.39 -0.28
C LEU A 49 -2.65 -6.38 0.12
N ALA A 50 -3.39 -6.92 -0.86
CA ALA A 50 -4.40 -7.92 -0.62
C ALA A 50 -3.79 -9.21 -0.04
N ALA A 51 -2.66 -9.67 -0.60
CA ALA A 51 -1.95 -10.83 -0.10
C ALA A 51 -1.47 -10.65 1.35
N ALA A 52 -0.88 -9.49 1.67
CA ALA A 52 -0.52 -9.16 3.06
C ALA A 52 -1.75 -9.13 3.98
N THR A 53 -2.86 -8.53 3.53
CA THR A 53 -4.11 -8.47 4.31
C THR A 53 -4.67 -9.87 4.59
N SER A 54 -4.69 -10.75 3.58
CA SER A 54 -5.17 -12.12 3.71
C SER A 54 -4.33 -12.97 4.67
N SER A 55 -3.08 -12.58 4.90
CA SER A 55 -2.18 -13.20 5.88
C SER A 55 -2.16 -12.50 7.24
N ASN A 56 -3.17 -11.67 7.54
CA ASN A 56 -3.30 -10.90 8.78
C ASN A 56 -2.19 -9.86 9.01
N GLY A 57 -1.55 -9.41 7.93
CA GLY A 57 -0.46 -8.44 7.95
C GLY A 57 0.73 -8.90 7.12
N GLY A 58 1.72 -8.02 7.04
CA GLY A 58 2.91 -8.28 6.25
C GLY A 58 3.59 -7.00 5.78
N ARG A 59 4.73 -7.17 5.12
CA ARG A 59 5.51 -6.08 4.57
C ARG A 59 5.38 -6.06 3.05
N VAL A 60 4.73 -5.02 2.54
CA VAL A 60 4.67 -4.75 1.10
C VAL A 60 5.90 -3.93 0.72
N ILE A 61 6.73 -4.46 -0.16
CA ILE A 61 8.05 -3.91 -0.50
C ILE A 61 8.02 -3.26 -1.87
N PHE A 62 8.48 -2.00 -1.93
CA PHE A 62 8.80 -1.29 -3.16
C PHE A 62 10.33 -1.18 -3.25
N ASP A 63 10.94 -2.02 -4.09
CA ASP A 63 12.39 -2.13 -4.17
C ASP A 63 13.08 -0.85 -4.65
N SER A 64 14.32 -0.64 -4.20
CA SER A 64 15.15 0.47 -4.63
C SER A 64 15.52 0.37 -6.11
N GLY A 65 15.71 1.52 -6.76
CA GLY A 65 16.00 1.59 -8.20
C GLY A 65 14.78 1.53 -9.11
N TYR A 66 13.59 1.33 -8.56
CA TYR A 66 12.32 1.30 -9.29
C TYR A 66 11.43 2.50 -8.95
N SER A 67 10.56 2.85 -9.90
CA SER A 67 9.52 3.88 -9.74
C SER A 67 8.17 3.28 -10.12
N PHE A 68 7.25 3.23 -9.17
CA PHE A 68 5.96 2.56 -9.32
C PHE A 68 4.85 3.59 -9.45
N VAL A 69 4.19 3.66 -10.62
CA VAL A 69 3.02 4.54 -10.79
C VAL A 69 1.80 3.83 -10.23
N THR A 70 1.12 4.43 -9.26
CA THR A 70 -0.05 3.82 -8.64
C THR A 70 -1.13 4.84 -8.29
N GLY A 71 -2.37 4.40 -8.43
CA GLY A 71 -3.55 5.02 -7.88
C GLY A 71 -3.68 4.86 -6.37
N ALA A 72 -4.87 5.15 -5.86
CA ALA A 72 -5.14 5.15 -4.43
C ALA A 72 -4.97 3.75 -3.80
N LEU A 73 -4.30 3.71 -2.66
CA LEU A 73 -3.97 2.53 -1.86
C LEU A 73 -4.75 2.55 -0.55
N ASN A 74 -5.34 1.41 -0.20
CA ASN A 74 -6.06 1.20 1.05
C ASN A 74 -5.23 0.31 1.98
N MET A 75 -4.77 0.90 3.08
CA MET A 75 -4.04 0.23 4.14
C MET A 75 -4.99 -0.43 5.12
N THR A 76 -4.65 -1.65 5.52
CA THR A 76 -5.39 -2.49 6.49
C THR A 76 -4.51 -2.78 7.71
N ASN A 77 -5.02 -3.56 8.65
CA ASN A 77 -4.31 -3.87 9.90
C ASN A 77 -2.97 -4.57 9.65
N ASN A 78 -1.97 -4.26 10.48
CA ASN A 78 -0.68 -4.96 10.52
C ASN A 78 0.14 -4.92 9.21
N VAL A 79 -0.11 -3.91 8.35
CA VAL A 79 0.62 -3.75 7.09
C VAL A 79 1.78 -2.76 7.27
N ILE A 80 2.95 -3.17 6.78
CA ILE A 80 4.13 -2.33 6.64
C ILE A 80 4.31 -2.00 5.15
N LEU A 81 4.31 -0.73 4.77
CA LEU A 81 4.85 -0.30 3.48
C LEU A 81 6.35 -0.03 3.64
N ASP A 82 7.17 -0.90 3.07
CA ASP A 82 8.63 -0.72 3.01
C ASP A 82 9.00 -0.13 1.65
N ILE A 83 9.07 1.20 1.61
CA ILE A 83 9.29 1.98 0.41
C ILE A 83 10.77 2.29 0.31
N ARG A 84 11.50 1.58 -0.55
CA ARG A 84 12.94 1.76 -0.81
C ARG A 84 13.20 2.43 -2.17
N GLY A 85 12.26 2.29 -3.10
CA GLY A 85 12.20 2.99 -4.39
C GLY A 85 11.35 4.26 -4.34
N THR A 86 10.65 4.53 -5.43
CA THR A 86 9.73 5.67 -5.55
C THR A 86 8.31 5.19 -5.82
N ILE A 87 7.34 5.69 -5.06
CA ILE A 87 5.92 5.64 -5.42
C ILE A 87 5.57 6.95 -6.13
N LEU A 88 5.07 6.86 -7.35
CA LEU A 88 4.55 7.99 -8.12
C LEU A 88 3.02 7.92 -8.10
N ALA A 89 2.35 8.99 -7.65
CA ALA A 89 0.91 9.10 -7.76
C ALA A 89 0.47 9.11 -9.23
N SER A 90 -0.43 8.22 -9.64
CA SER A 90 -1.02 8.25 -10.98
C SER A 90 -1.59 9.64 -11.31
N LEU A 91 -1.45 10.08 -12.56
CA LEU A 91 -2.06 11.34 -13.03
C LEU A 91 -3.50 11.14 -13.54
N ASN A 92 -4.01 9.91 -13.53
CA ASN A 92 -5.37 9.59 -13.92
C ASN A 92 -6.31 9.69 -12.72
N ALA A 93 -7.22 10.66 -12.74
CA ALA A 93 -8.13 10.90 -11.62
C ALA A 93 -9.13 9.76 -11.37
N SER A 94 -9.35 8.87 -12.34
CA SER A 94 -10.18 7.68 -12.16
C SER A 94 -9.56 6.67 -11.21
N ASP A 95 -8.24 6.73 -10.98
CA ASP A 95 -7.53 5.83 -10.08
C ASP A 95 -7.72 6.20 -8.60
N TYR A 96 -8.41 7.31 -8.36
CA TYR A 96 -8.78 7.83 -7.05
C TYR A 96 -10.31 7.81 -6.91
N PRO A 97 -10.88 6.84 -6.17
CA PRO A 97 -12.32 6.77 -5.95
C PRO A 97 -12.79 7.97 -5.12
N ILE A 98 -14.08 8.29 -5.24
CA ILE A 98 -14.72 9.30 -4.37
C ILE A 98 -15.01 8.65 -3.02
N VAL A 99 -14.57 9.30 -1.94
CA VAL A 99 -14.77 8.86 -0.56
C VAL A 99 -15.38 10.00 0.26
N LEU A 100 -16.20 9.65 1.24
CA LEU A 100 -16.72 10.60 2.21
C LEU A 100 -15.69 10.80 3.33
N VAL A 101 -15.28 12.05 3.57
CA VAL A 101 -14.38 12.42 4.68
C VAL A 101 -15.09 13.35 5.65
N GLY A 102 -14.74 13.27 6.94
CA GLY A 102 -15.26 14.13 8.02
C GLY A 102 -14.87 13.63 9.43
N PRO A 103 -15.00 14.44 10.50
CA PRO A 103 -15.27 15.88 10.54
C PRO A 103 -14.00 16.76 10.72
N TRP A 104 -12.81 16.17 10.84
CA TRP A 104 -11.62 16.89 11.35
C TRP A 104 -10.95 17.87 10.37
N MET A 105 -11.18 17.75 9.05
CA MET A 105 -10.54 18.61 8.05
C MET A 105 -11.54 19.23 7.06
N TYR A 106 -12.53 18.46 6.63
CA TYR A 106 -13.62 18.86 5.75
C TYR A 106 -14.72 17.81 5.83
N TYR A 107 -15.99 18.18 5.70
CA TYR A 107 -17.10 17.23 5.59
C TYR A 107 -17.60 17.22 4.14
N GLY A 108 -17.39 16.12 3.41
CA GLY A 108 -17.84 16.03 2.03
C GLY A 108 -17.20 14.92 1.20
N LEU A 109 -17.62 14.84 -0.06
CA LEU A 109 -17.11 13.90 -1.06
C LEU A 109 -15.81 14.43 -1.67
N VAL A 110 -14.72 13.68 -1.48
CA VAL A 110 -13.39 14.01 -2.02
C VAL A 110 -12.82 12.82 -2.76
N LYS A 111 -11.85 13.08 -3.65
CA LYS A 111 -11.00 12.01 -4.19
C LYS A 111 -10.14 11.42 -3.07
N GLN A 112 -10.06 10.09 -3.02
CA GLN A 112 -9.27 9.39 -2.01
C GLN A 112 -7.80 9.84 -2.04
N PRO A 113 -7.16 10.04 -0.88
CA PRO A 113 -5.70 10.21 -0.82
C PRO A 113 -4.95 9.04 -1.44
N LEU A 114 -3.72 9.27 -1.91
CA LEU A 114 -2.85 8.24 -2.47
C LEU A 114 -2.67 7.05 -1.51
N ILE A 115 -2.45 7.33 -0.23
CA ILE A 115 -2.37 6.32 0.83
C ILE A 115 -3.45 6.68 1.85
N ALA A 116 -4.42 5.80 2.02
CA ALA A 116 -5.52 5.96 2.96
C ALA A 116 -5.67 4.73 3.83
N SER A 117 -6.22 4.91 5.03
CA SER A 117 -6.59 3.83 5.94
C SER A 117 -7.91 4.17 6.59
N TYR A 118 -8.77 3.17 6.78
CA TYR A 118 -10.04 3.35 7.50
C TYR A 118 -10.15 2.29 8.59
N ASN A 119 -10.33 2.73 9.85
CA ASN A 119 -10.45 1.87 11.02
C ASN A 119 -9.38 0.76 11.09
N ALA A 120 -8.13 1.13 10.83
CA ALA A 120 -7.00 0.21 10.79
C ALA A 120 -5.97 0.56 11.87
N THR A 121 -5.29 -0.46 12.39
CA THR A 121 -4.27 -0.33 13.43
C THR A 121 -2.96 -0.98 13.00
N ASN A 122 -1.85 -0.58 13.64
CA ASN A 122 -0.52 -1.13 13.39
C ASN A 122 -0.09 -1.01 11.91
N ILE A 123 -0.23 0.20 11.34
CA ILE A 123 0.27 0.53 10.01
C ILE A 123 1.63 1.22 10.15
N THR A 124 2.61 0.77 9.37
CA THR A 124 3.95 1.38 9.32
C THR A 124 4.30 1.78 7.88
N ILE A 125 4.91 2.94 7.70
CA ILE A 125 5.56 3.33 6.45
C ILE A 125 7.06 3.53 6.75
N THR A 126 7.92 2.84 6.01
CA THR A 126 9.38 2.79 6.25
C THR A 126 10.14 2.66 4.92
N GLY A 127 11.46 2.38 4.98
CA GLY A 127 12.29 2.03 3.82
C GLY A 127 13.16 3.16 3.27
N GLY A 128 12.89 4.42 3.65
CA GLY A 128 13.73 5.58 3.31
C GLY A 128 13.65 6.06 1.86
N GLY A 129 12.80 5.46 1.03
CA GLY A 129 12.50 5.87 -0.33
C GLY A 129 11.56 7.08 -0.41
N THR A 130 10.94 7.27 -1.57
CA THR A 130 10.16 8.47 -1.90
C THR A 130 8.69 8.16 -2.19
N ILE A 131 7.81 9.03 -1.70
CA ILE A 131 6.41 9.13 -2.14
C ILE A 131 6.26 10.47 -2.84
N ASP A 132 6.08 10.46 -4.16
CA ASP A 132 5.87 11.65 -4.97
C ASP A 132 4.39 11.73 -5.40
N GLY A 133 3.69 12.71 -4.84
CA GLY A 133 2.27 12.97 -5.13
C GLY A 133 2.01 13.61 -6.50
N GLN A 134 3.05 13.96 -7.26
CA GLN A 134 2.98 14.66 -8.55
C GLN A 134 2.10 15.93 -8.50
N GLY A 135 2.17 16.66 -7.39
CA GLY A 135 1.32 17.81 -7.05
C GLY A 135 1.19 18.91 -8.12
N PRO A 136 2.27 19.31 -8.82
CA PRO A 136 2.19 20.35 -9.86
C PRO A 136 1.14 20.07 -10.95
N TYR A 137 0.99 18.80 -11.37
CA TYR A 137 -0.05 18.40 -12.31
C TYR A 137 -1.44 18.66 -11.72
N TRP A 138 -1.68 18.24 -10.48
CA TRP A 138 -2.96 18.40 -9.80
C TRP A 138 -3.31 19.86 -9.52
N TYR A 139 -2.34 20.72 -9.22
CA TYR A 139 -2.58 22.16 -9.05
C TYR A 139 -2.95 22.86 -10.36
N ALA A 140 -2.28 22.52 -11.46
CA ALA A 140 -2.64 23.02 -12.79
C ALA A 140 -4.04 22.54 -13.21
N CYS A 141 -4.31 21.27 -12.97
CA CYS A 141 -5.59 20.59 -13.19
C CYS A 141 -6.74 21.26 -12.42
N ARG A 142 -6.55 21.61 -11.14
CA ARG A 142 -7.53 22.38 -10.34
C ARG A 142 -7.82 23.77 -10.94
N ASN A 143 -6.81 24.44 -11.47
CA ASN A 143 -6.93 25.79 -12.00
C ASN A 143 -7.48 25.83 -13.44
N ASN A 144 -7.61 24.68 -14.12
CA ASN A 144 -8.06 24.58 -15.50
C ASN A 144 -9.23 23.56 -15.63
N ALA A 145 -10.44 24.01 -15.30
CA ALA A 145 -11.64 23.18 -15.09
C ALA A 145 -12.22 22.48 -16.34
N THR A 146 -11.58 22.60 -17.51
CA THR A 146 -12.10 22.11 -18.80
C THR A 146 -11.40 20.86 -19.34
N ALA A 147 -10.34 20.37 -18.70
CA ALA A 147 -9.65 19.15 -19.12
C ALA A 147 -10.09 17.93 -18.27
N PRO A 148 -10.87 16.96 -18.80
CA PRO A 148 -10.98 15.65 -18.14
C PRO A 148 -9.58 15.02 -18.03
N PRO A 149 -9.21 14.38 -16.91
CA PRO A 149 -10.06 13.87 -15.82
C PRO A 149 -10.06 14.74 -14.54
N CYS A 150 -9.85 16.06 -14.63
CA CYS A 150 -9.56 16.99 -13.52
C CYS A 150 -10.71 17.35 -12.55
N TYR A 151 -11.39 16.37 -11.95
CA TYR A 151 -12.40 16.63 -10.91
C TYR A 151 -11.90 16.21 -9.51
N PRO A 152 -11.26 17.13 -8.75
CA PRO A 152 -10.79 16.84 -7.39
C PRO A 152 -11.94 16.71 -6.37
N TYR A 153 -13.10 17.32 -6.67
CA TYR A 153 -14.31 17.22 -5.86
C TYR A 153 -15.38 16.49 -6.66
N GLY A 154 -15.95 15.44 -6.07
CA GLY A 154 -17.02 14.67 -6.70
C GLY A 154 -18.19 15.59 -7.08
N LYS A 155 -18.71 15.44 -8.29
CA LYS A 155 -20.07 15.87 -8.58
C LYS A 155 -21.04 14.79 -8.15
#